data_AF-A0A0D6M7V0-F1
#
_entry.id   AF-A0A0D6M7V0-F1
#
_cell.length_a   1.000
_cell.length_b   1.000
_cell.length_c   1.000
_cell.angle_alpha   90.00
_cell.angle_beta   90.00
_cell.angle_gamma   90.00
#
_symmetry.space_group_name_H-M   'P 1'
#
loop_
_entity.id
_entity.type
_entity.pdbx_description
1 polymer ?
#
loop_
_entity_poly.entity_id
_entity_poly.type
_entity_poly.pdbx_seq_one_letter_code
_entity_poly.pdbx_strand_id
1 'polypeptide(L)'
;MSEIDENRNYAIHLQEISIPKSGKTSAAKICEVDKVASKYHLAGCVIEKNFSTMLTAILCYLFDEARFTEHNRNITAEVYHKRFCKAQNEHDSLASLRSELNVDLKGWSLIAVVRDPLERFVSGYANKCLRRCEFSSHLHDYQILKFDTFNPQGFIDRLLAIFKKHKVQDDVVVEEAAEKFRSETFDDSRRI
;
A
#
# COMPACT_ATOMS: atom_id res chain seq x y z
N MET A 1 16.46 12.76 -23.78
CA MET A 1 16.11 12.57 -22.35
C MET A 1 16.41 11.11 -22.02
N SER A 2 17.13 10.81 -20.94
CA SER A 2 17.50 9.42 -20.61
C SER A 2 16.33 8.67 -19.98
N GLU A 3 16.25 7.35 -20.16
CA GLU A 3 15.23 6.49 -19.54
C GLU A 3 15.22 6.60 -17.99
N ILE A 4 16.36 7.00 -17.40
CA ILE A 4 16.52 7.25 -15.97
C ILE A 4 15.82 8.55 -15.54
N ASP A 5 15.86 9.61 -16.34
CA ASP A 5 15.18 10.89 -16.04
C ASP A 5 13.65 10.76 -16.12
N GLU A 6 13.15 9.97 -17.07
CA GLU A 6 11.72 9.70 -17.21
C GLU A 6 11.16 8.95 -15.99
N ASN A 7 11.89 7.92 -15.53
CA ASN A 7 11.55 7.17 -14.30
C ASN A 7 11.63 8.03 -13.03
N ARG A 8 12.53 9.03 -13.01
CA ARG A 8 12.66 9.97 -11.87
C ARG A 8 11.46 10.90 -11.78
N ASN A 9 11.00 11.44 -12.91
CA ASN A 9 9.78 12.25 -12.97
C ASN A 9 8.54 11.43 -12.59
N TYR A 10 8.50 10.15 -12.99
CA TYR A 10 7.44 9.23 -12.59
C TYR A 10 7.39 8.99 -11.08
N ALA A 11 8.54 8.80 -10.45
CA ALA A 11 8.66 8.62 -9.00
C ALA A 11 8.26 9.88 -8.22
N ILE A 12 8.56 11.08 -8.75
CA ILE A 12 8.14 12.36 -8.18
C ILE A 12 6.61 12.48 -8.23
N HIS A 13 5.97 12.17 -9.36
CA HIS A 13 4.51 12.15 -9.44
C HIS A 13 3.88 11.13 -8.49
N LEU A 14 4.51 9.96 -8.27
CA LEU A 14 4.05 8.99 -7.27
C LEU A 14 4.18 9.49 -5.82
N GLN A 15 5.16 10.36 -5.53
CA GLN A 15 5.27 11.04 -4.23
C GLN A 15 4.18 12.10 -4.04
N GLU A 16 3.75 12.77 -5.10
CA GLU A 16 2.69 13.79 -5.06
C GLU A 16 1.28 13.17 -4.91
N ILE A 17 1.07 11.94 -5.39
CA ILE A 17 -0.18 11.17 -5.18
C ILE A 17 -0.31 10.70 -3.71
N SER A 18 0.69 10.92 -2.86
CA SER A 18 0.59 10.70 -1.41
C SER A 18 -0.41 11.70 -0.81
N ILE A 19 -1.70 11.33 -0.79
CA ILE A 19 -2.74 12.15 -0.18
C ILE A 19 -2.35 12.41 1.29
N PRO A 20 -2.07 13.67 1.70
CA PRO A 20 -1.82 13.97 3.09
C PRO A 20 -3.09 13.65 3.87
N LYS A 21 -3.02 12.68 4.79
CA LYS A 21 -4.11 12.46 5.74
C LYS A 21 -4.27 13.75 6.54
N SER A 22 -5.50 14.26 6.57
CA SER A 22 -5.89 15.47 7.29
C SER A 22 -5.19 15.57 8.65
N GLY A 23 -4.40 16.65 8.82
CA GLY A 23 -3.85 17.06 10.11
C GLY A 23 -2.65 16.28 10.65
N LYS A 24 -2.01 15.37 9.91
CA LYS A 24 -0.73 14.75 10.35
C LYS A 24 0.33 14.83 9.26
N THR A 25 1.38 15.61 9.55
CA THR A 25 2.62 15.79 8.76
C THR A 25 3.53 14.55 8.76
N SER A 26 2.97 13.34 8.84
CA SER A 26 3.73 12.12 8.57
C SER A 26 3.57 11.80 7.08
N ALA A 27 4.55 12.22 6.29
CA ALA A 27 4.68 11.79 4.89
C ALA A 27 4.49 10.27 4.81
N ALA A 28 3.61 9.82 3.92
CA ALA A 28 3.36 8.40 3.75
C ALA A 28 4.69 7.71 3.38
N LYS A 29 5.12 6.74 4.19
CA LYS A 29 6.33 5.96 3.93
C LYS A 29 6.05 5.05 2.72
N ILE A 30 6.53 5.46 1.54
CA ILE A 30 6.36 4.68 0.29
C ILE A 30 7.07 3.32 0.39
N CYS A 31 8.22 3.30 1.06
CA CYS A 31 8.99 2.10 1.30
C CYS A 31 8.64 1.51 2.66
N GLU A 32 7.96 0.36 2.68
CA GLU A 32 7.67 -0.29 3.95
C GLU A 32 8.94 -0.91 4.55
N VAL A 33 9.68 -1.67 3.74
CA VAL A 33 10.87 -2.45 4.14
C VAL A 33 11.89 -2.49 3.02
N ASP A 34 13.16 -2.26 3.35
CA ASP A 34 14.31 -2.48 2.47
C ASP A 34 14.78 -3.94 2.58
N LYS A 35 14.97 -4.58 1.43
CA LYS A 35 15.55 -5.94 1.33
C LYS A 35 17.00 -5.86 0.89
N VAL A 36 17.88 -6.59 1.55
CA VAL A 36 19.32 -6.48 1.31
C VAL A 36 19.92 -7.75 0.74
N ALA A 37 20.86 -7.59 -0.19
CA ALA A 37 21.81 -8.61 -0.61
C ALA A 37 23.23 -8.02 -0.50
N SER A 38 23.78 -8.08 0.72
CA SER A 38 25.02 -7.39 1.10
C SER A 38 26.24 -7.86 0.30
N LYS A 39 26.32 -9.15 -0.05
CA LYS A 39 27.35 -9.73 -0.93
C LYS A 39 27.51 -8.97 -2.25
N TYR A 40 26.43 -8.35 -2.73
CA TYR A 40 26.39 -7.63 -4.01
C TYR A 40 26.24 -6.11 -3.85
N HIS A 41 26.28 -5.58 -2.62
CA HIS A 41 26.02 -4.16 -2.32
C HIS A 41 24.68 -3.68 -2.90
N LEU A 42 23.65 -4.52 -2.81
CA LEU A 42 22.29 -4.23 -3.28
C LEU A 42 21.35 -4.05 -2.10
N ALA A 43 20.55 -2.99 -2.16
CA ALA A 43 19.37 -2.84 -1.32
C ALA A 43 18.17 -2.48 -2.20
N GLY A 44 17.04 -3.14 -1.98
CA GLY A 44 15.82 -2.92 -2.73
C GLY A 44 14.68 -2.48 -1.84
N CYS A 45 14.09 -1.33 -2.17
CA CYS A 45 12.88 -0.87 -1.53
C CYS A 45 11.67 -1.65 -2.07
N VAL A 46 10.98 -2.38 -1.18
CA VAL A 46 9.81 -3.17 -1.57
C VAL A 46 8.53 -2.36 -1.40
N ILE A 47 8.02 -1.84 -2.53
CA ILE A 47 6.76 -1.08 -2.58
C ILE A 47 5.62 -2.03 -2.96
N GLU A 48 4.59 -2.14 -2.10
CA GLU A 48 3.44 -3.01 -2.39
C GLU A 48 2.86 -2.77 -3.79
N LYS A 49 2.61 -3.87 -4.51
CA LYS A 49 2.02 -3.93 -5.87
C LYS A 49 2.91 -3.40 -7.01
N ASN A 50 4.17 -3.11 -6.75
CA ASN A 50 5.16 -2.78 -7.78
C ASN A 50 6.20 -3.90 -7.90
N PHE A 51 5.76 -5.08 -8.37
CA PHE A 51 6.65 -6.26 -8.48
C PHE A 51 7.25 -6.72 -7.14
N SER A 52 6.62 -6.35 -6.01
CA SER A 52 7.14 -6.53 -4.65
C SER A 52 7.48 -7.97 -4.28
N THR A 53 6.67 -8.94 -4.69
CA THR A 53 6.90 -10.37 -4.40
C THR A 53 8.16 -10.88 -5.11
N MET A 54 8.31 -10.53 -6.39
CA MET A 54 9.46 -10.97 -7.19
C MET A 54 10.73 -10.25 -6.75
N LEU A 55 10.69 -8.94 -6.50
CA LEU A 55 11.84 -8.21 -5.97
C LEU A 55 12.29 -8.79 -4.62
N THR A 56 11.35 -9.14 -3.74
CA THR A 56 11.65 -9.84 -2.48
C THR A 56 12.32 -11.19 -2.72
N ALA A 57 11.81 -11.99 -3.66
CA ALA A 57 12.37 -13.30 -3.97
C ALA A 57 13.77 -13.22 -4.57
N ILE A 58 14.01 -12.28 -5.49
CA ILE A 58 15.32 -12.00 -6.10
C ILE A 58 16.33 -11.60 -5.02
N LEU A 59 16.00 -10.62 -4.17
CA LEU A 59 16.92 -10.15 -3.14
C LEU A 59 17.15 -11.21 -2.05
N CYS A 60 16.15 -12.05 -1.76
CA CYS A 60 16.33 -13.20 -0.87
C CYS A 60 17.26 -14.26 -1.47
N TYR A 61 17.12 -14.57 -2.76
CA TYR A 61 18.05 -15.46 -3.46
C TYR A 61 19.47 -14.90 -3.43
N LEU A 62 19.66 -13.62 -3.75
CA LEU A 62 20.98 -12.97 -3.76
C LEU A 62 21.59 -12.77 -2.36
N PHE A 63 20.75 -12.73 -1.33
CA PHE A 63 21.20 -12.68 0.06
C PHE A 63 21.87 -13.99 0.49
N ASP A 64 21.30 -15.14 0.10
CA ASP A 64 21.83 -16.45 0.43
C ASP A 64 21.46 -17.51 -0.62
N GLU A 65 22.22 -17.51 -1.71
CA GLU A 65 21.98 -18.36 -2.88
C GLU A 65 22.09 -19.84 -2.53
N ALA A 66 23.04 -20.19 -1.65
CA ALA A 66 23.31 -21.57 -1.25
C ALA A 66 22.11 -22.14 -0.51
N ARG A 67 21.65 -21.45 0.55
CA ARG A 67 20.53 -21.92 1.36
C ARG A 67 19.21 -21.88 0.59
N PHE A 68 19.03 -20.89 -0.31
CA PHE A 68 17.86 -20.82 -1.19
C PHE A 68 17.80 -22.03 -2.14
N THR A 69 18.94 -22.40 -2.75
CA THR A 69 19.04 -23.53 -3.68
C THR A 69 18.91 -24.87 -2.97
N GLU A 70 19.55 -25.05 -1.82
CA GLU A 70 19.49 -26.28 -1.01
C GLU A 70 18.05 -26.62 -0.59
N HIS A 71 17.24 -25.60 -0.30
CA HIS A 71 15.84 -25.77 0.06
C HIS A 71 14.91 -25.93 -1.16
N ASN A 72 15.46 -26.13 -2.37
CA ASN A 72 14.75 -26.27 -3.64
C ASN A 72 13.73 -25.13 -3.86
N ARG A 73 14.07 -23.91 -3.44
CA ARG A 73 13.20 -22.75 -3.63
C ARG A 73 13.32 -22.25 -5.08
N ASN A 74 12.21 -21.75 -5.60
CA ASN A 74 12.16 -21.09 -6.90
C ASN A 74 11.68 -19.66 -6.71
N ILE A 75 12.37 -18.70 -7.34
CA ILE A 75 12.02 -17.27 -7.34
C ILE A 75 10.56 -17.07 -7.76
N THR A 76 10.07 -17.83 -8.73
CA THR A 76 8.69 -17.72 -9.24
C THR A 76 7.63 -18.37 -8.33
N ALA A 77 8.04 -19.26 -7.43
CA ALA A 77 7.15 -19.97 -6.51
C ALA A 77 7.04 -19.28 -5.14
N GLU A 78 7.84 -18.23 -4.89
CA GLU A 78 7.76 -17.46 -3.64
C GLU A 78 6.42 -16.74 -3.53
N VAL A 79 5.78 -16.89 -2.37
CA VAL A 79 4.50 -16.26 -2.04
C VAL A 79 4.65 -15.40 -0.79
N TYR A 80 3.94 -14.28 -0.76
CA TYR A 80 4.02 -13.29 0.32
C TYR A 80 3.86 -13.90 1.73
N HIS A 81 3.06 -14.95 1.88
CA HIS A 81 2.80 -15.58 3.18
C HIS A 81 3.88 -16.59 3.62
N LYS A 82 4.78 -17.02 2.73
CA LYS A 82 5.82 -18.03 3.00
C LYS A 82 7.22 -17.55 2.63
N ARG A 83 7.53 -16.29 2.95
CA ARG A 83 8.82 -15.63 2.68
C ARG A 83 9.97 -16.38 3.36
N PHE A 84 10.90 -16.90 2.55
CA PHE A 84 12.05 -17.67 3.04
C PHE A 84 13.02 -16.84 3.89
N CYS A 85 13.45 -15.66 3.40
CA CYS A 85 14.37 -14.77 4.13
C CYS A 85 13.67 -13.84 5.12
N LYS A 86 12.47 -14.20 5.59
CA LYS A 86 11.69 -13.32 6.48
C LYS A 86 12.52 -12.94 7.71
N ALA A 87 12.57 -11.63 8.00
CA ALA A 87 13.30 -11.03 9.12
C ALA A 87 14.83 -11.28 9.13
N GLN A 88 15.41 -11.74 8.02
CA GLN A 88 16.86 -11.97 7.93
C GLN A 88 17.57 -10.87 7.12
N ASN A 89 16.94 -10.46 6.02
CA ASN A 89 17.47 -9.43 5.13
C ASN A 89 16.53 -8.23 5.02
N GLU A 90 15.80 -7.94 6.10
CA GLU A 90 14.78 -6.89 6.16
C GLU A 90 15.26 -5.76 7.06
N HIS A 91 15.21 -4.53 6.56
CA HIS A 91 15.49 -3.34 7.36
C HIS A 91 14.37 -2.32 7.19
N ASP A 92 13.99 -1.68 8.29
CA ASP A 92 12.90 -0.69 8.28
C ASP A 92 13.35 0.67 7.73
N SER A 93 14.64 0.90 7.57
CA SER A 93 15.13 2.12 6.92
C SER A 93 16.56 1.96 6.42
N LEU A 94 16.96 2.82 5.50
CA LEU A 94 18.38 2.97 5.13
C LEU A 94 19.26 3.37 6.33
N ALA A 95 18.70 3.98 7.38
CA ALA A 95 19.44 4.30 8.60
C ALA A 95 19.73 3.03 9.42
N SER A 96 18.71 2.20 9.64
CA SER A 96 18.85 0.93 10.37
C SER A 96 19.76 -0.04 9.63
N LEU A 97 19.66 -0.09 8.29
CA LEU A 97 20.56 -0.87 7.44
C LEU A 97 22.03 -0.46 7.64
N ARG A 98 22.34 0.85 7.59
CA ARG A 98 23.70 1.37 7.81
C ARG A 98 24.25 0.97 9.18
N SER A 99 23.43 1.12 10.24
CA SER A 99 23.86 0.82 11.60
C SER A 99 24.02 -0.68 11.86
N GLU A 100 23.07 -1.51 11.40
CA GLU A 100 23.07 -2.96 11.67
C GLU A 100 24.16 -3.70 10.90
N LEU A 101 24.42 -3.28 9.66
CA LEU A 101 25.47 -3.88 8.84
C LEU A 101 26.83 -3.20 9.05
N ASN A 102 26.89 -2.06 9.75
CA ASN A 102 28.07 -1.23 9.91
C ASN A 102 28.74 -0.89 8.56
N VAL A 103 27.93 -0.46 7.60
CA VAL A 103 28.37 -0.14 6.22
C VAL A 103 28.03 1.30 5.85
N ASP A 104 28.89 1.92 5.03
CA ASP A 104 28.51 3.07 4.22
C ASP A 104 27.81 2.57 2.95
N LEU A 105 26.70 3.22 2.57
CA LEU A 105 25.96 2.91 1.34
C LEU A 105 26.55 3.59 0.10
N LYS A 106 27.64 4.33 0.25
CA LYS A 106 28.40 4.84 -0.88
C LYS A 106 28.86 3.67 -1.77
N GLY A 107 28.43 3.68 -3.03
CA GLY A 107 28.73 2.62 -4.00
C GLY A 107 27.73 1.45 -4.00
N TRP A 108 26.73 1.45 -3.10
CA TRP A 108 25.62 0.51 -3.17
C TRP A 108 24.63 0.93 -4.25
N SER A 109 23.99 -0.05 -4.87
CA SER A 109 22.85 0.21 -5.75
C SER A 109 21.55 0.06 -4.95
N LEU A 110 20.84 1.19 -4.81
CA LEU A 110 19.53 1.26 -4.18
C LEU A 110 18.45 1.17 -5.27
N ILE A 111 17.69 0.09 -5.27
CA ILE A 111 16.74 -0.24 -6.32
C ILE A 111 15.32 -0.05 -5.80
N ALA A 112 14.46 0.61 -6.56
CA ALA A 112 13.03 0.62 -6.35
C ALA A 112 12.35 0.30 -7.68
N VAL A 113 11.44 -0.67 -7.67
CA VAL A 113 10.61 -0.93 -8.85
C VAL A 113 9.33 -0.13 -8.67
N VAL A 114 9.01 0.70 -9.66
CA VAL A 114 7.75 1.41 -9.77
C VAL A 114 6.94 0.84 -10.93
N ARG A 115 5.62 0.84 -10.79
CA ARG A 115 4.65 0.41 -11.78
C ARG A 115 3.71 1.56 -12.07
N ASP A 116 3.02 1.49 -13.20
CA ASP A 116 1.98 2.44 -13.53
C ASP A 116 0.96 2.65 -12.39
N PRO A 117 0.65 3.90 -11.98
CA PRO A 117 -0.24 4.18 -10.86
C PRO A 117 -1.62 3.56 -11.03
N LEU A 118 -2.18 3.57 -12.24
CA LEU A 118 -3.49 2.99 -12.51
C LEU A 118 -3.44 1.47 -12.38
N GLU A 119 -2.43 0.83 -12.98
CA GLU A 119 -2.25 -0.61 -12.83
C GLU A 119 -1.97 -1.05 -11.38
N ARG A 120 -1.19 -0.24 -10.64
CA ARG A 120 -0.92 -0.44 -9.22
C ARG A 120 -2.20 -0.29 -8.40
N PHE A 121 -3.01 0.73 -8.68
CA PHE A 121 -4.30 0.96 -8.04
C PHE A 121 -5.25 -0.22 -8.26
N VAL A 122 -5.43 -0.66 -9.50
CA VAL A 122 -6.31 -1.81 -9.83
C VAL A 122 -5.83 -3.08 -9.12
N SER A 123 -4.53 -3.35 -9.11
CA SER A 123 -3.95 -4.50 -8.41
C SER A 123 -4.13 -4.41 -6.88
N GLY A 124 -3.95 -3.21 -6.32
CA GLY A 124 -4.19 -2.91 -4.91
C GLY A 124 -5.65 -3.12 -4.52
N TYR A 125 -6.57 -2.53 -5.27
CA TYR A 125 -8.02 -2.65 -5.10
C TYR A 125 -8.46 -4.12 -5.20
N ALA A 126 -8.06 -4.84 -6.24
CA ALA A 126 -8.40 -6.25 -6.37
C ALA A 126 -7.87 -7.10 -5.20
N ASN A 127 -6.66 -6.80 -4.72
CA ASN A 127 -6.09 -7.54 -3.60
C ASN A 127 -6.79 -7.26 -2.26
N LYS A 128 -7.11 -6.00 -1.96
CA LYS A 128 -7.71 -5.62 -0.67
C LYS A 128 -9.23 -5.82 -0.67
N CYS A 129 -9.91 -5.55 -1.78
CA CYS A 129 -11.37 -5.49 -1.85
C CYS A 129 -12.02 -6.73 -2.48
N LEU A 130 -11.36 -7.41 -3.42
CA LEU A 130 -11.94 -8.58 -4.11
C LEU A 130 -11.44 -9.91 -3.53
N ARG A 131 -10.14 -10.01 -3.23
CA ARG A 131 -9.51 -11.28 -2.82
C ARG A 131 -9.48 -11.54 -1.32
N ARG A 132 -9.59 -10.51 -0.48
CA ARG A 132 -9.46 -10.62 0.99
C ARG A 132 -10.77 -10.49 1.74
N CYS A 133 -11.89 -10.41 1.02
CA CYS A 133 -13.16 -10.10 1.64
C CYS A 133 -14.06 -11.33 1.75
N GLU A 134 -14.40 -11.69 2.99
CA GLU A 134 -15.65 -12.41 3.35
C GLU A 134 -16.90 -11.71 2.78
N PHE A 135 -16.75 -10.45 2.34
CA PHE A 135 -17.78 -9.72 1.61
C PHE A 135 -18.30 -10.48 0.39
N SER A 136 -17.49 -11.29 -0.30
CA SER A 136 -18.01 -12.06 -1.43
C SER A 136 -18.86 -13.26 -0.98
N SER A 137 -18.52 -13.91 0.13
CA SER A 137 -19.27 -15.05 0.68
C SER A 137 -20.58 -14.61 1.35
N HIS A 138 -20.62 -13.39 1.88
CA HIS A 138 -21.77 -12.81 2.57
C HIS A 138 -22.37 -11.61 1.82
N LEU A 139 -22.10 -11.48 0.52
CA LEU A 139 -22.49 -10.30 -0.27
C LEU A 139 -23.98 -10.00 -0.15
N HIS A 140 -24.79 -11.07 -0.12
CA HIS A 140 -26.24 -11.01 -0.01
C HIS A 140 -26.75 -10.65 1.39
N ASP A 141 -25.90 -10.74 2.42
CA ASP A 141 -26.25 -10.36 3.79
C ASP A 141 -26.05 -8.87 4.05
N TYR A 142 -25.23 -8.20 3.22
CA TYR A 142 -24.96 -6.77 3.33
C TYR A 142 -26.02 -5.92 2.61
N GLN A 143 -26.49 -4.87 3.29
CA GLN A 143 -27.12 -3.72 2.62
C GLN A 143 -26.02 -2.79 2.09
N ILE A 144 -25.74 -2.87 0.79
CA ILE A 144 -24.70 -2.06 0.14
C ILE A 144 -25.21 -0.64 -0.07
N LEU A 145 -24.64 0.30 0.66
CA LEU A 145 -24.86 1.74 0.43
C LEU A 145 -23.76 2.28 -0.46
N LYS A 146 -24.11 2.66 -1.69
CA LYS A 146 -23.17 3.37 -2.57
C LYS A 146 -23.03 4.82 -2.11
N PHE A 147 -21.79 5.20 -1.81
CA PHE A 147 -21.43 6.60 -1.64
C PHE A 147 -21.22 7.23 -3.02
N ASP A 148 -22.04 8.24 -3.34
CA ASP A 148 -21.92 9.02 -4.56
C ASP A 148 -21.41 10.41 -4.18
N THR A 149 -20.21 10.75 -4.62
CA THR A 149 -19.59 12.06 -4.33
C THR A 149 -20.37 13.21 -4.96
N PHE A 150 -21.12 12.96 -6.04
CA PHE A 150 -21.96 13.97 -6.69
C PHE A 150 -23.34 14.11 -6.03
N ASN A 151 -23.74 13.12 -5.23
CA ASN A 151 -24.99 13.14 -4.46
C ASN A 151 -24.78 12.53 -3.06
N PRO A 152 -24.04 13.21 -2.18
CA PRO A 152 -23.75 12.71 -0.84
C PRO A 152 -25.01 12.62 0.02
N GLN A 153 -26.00 13.52 -0.20
CA GLN A 153 -27.26 13.52 0.54
C GLN A 153 -28.04 12.21 0.31
N GLY A 154 -28.09 11.71 -0.93
CA GLY A 154 -28.75 10.44 -1.23
C GLY A 154 -28.10 9.23 -0.57
N PHE A 155 -26.81 9.28 -0.21
CA PHE A 155 -26.18 8.27 0.64
C PHE A 155 -26.65 8.42 2.10
N ILE A 156 -26.62 9.64 2.63
CA ILE A 156 -27.04 9.94 4.01
C ILE A 156 -28.49 9.51 4.23
N ASP A 157 -29.42 9.91 3.36
CA ASP A 157 -30.85 9.59 3.50
C ASP A 157 -31.10 8.07 3.57
N ARG A 158 -30.34 7.29 2.77
CA ARG A 158 -30.40 5.82 2.82
C ARG A 158 -29.84 5.25 4.11
N LEU A 159 -28.75 5.81 4.63
CA LEU A 159 -28.18 5.42 5.91
C LEU A 159 -29.15 5.72 7.06
N LEU A 160 -29.74 6.93 7.07
CA LEU A 160 -30.77 7.36 8.03
C LEU A 160 -31.98 6.42 8.01
N ALA A 161 -32.43 6.02 6.83
CA ALA A 161 -33.55 5.09 6.69
C ALA A 161 -33.26 3.73 7.35
N ILE A 162 -32.02 3.23 7.26
CA ILE A 162 -31.61 1.99 7.92
C ILE A 162 -31.63 2.18 9.45
N PHE A 163 -31.04 3.26 9.96
CA PHE A 163 -31.03 3.52 11.40
C PHE A 163 -32.44 3.65 11.98
N LYS A 164 -33.32 4.38 11.30
CA LYS A 164 -34.72 4.52 11.67
C LYS A 164 -35.44 3.17 11.66
N LYS A 165 -35.22 2.34 10.62
CA LYS A 165 -35.79 0.97 10.53
C LYS A 165 -35.39 0.11 11.72
N HIS A 166 -34.17 0.27 12.22
CA HIS A 166 -33.63 -0.49 13.35
C HIS A 166 -33.83 0.19 14.71
N LYS A 167 -34.63 1.27 14.77
CA LYS A 167 -34.96 2.00 16.00
C LYS A 167 -33.72 2.49 16.76
N VAL A 168 -32.67 2.86 16.03
CA VAL A 168 -31.53 3.58 16.62
C VAL A 168 -32.05 4.96 17.03
N GLN A 169 -32.13 5.22 18.34
CA GLN A 169 -32.77 6.42 18.92
C GLN A 169 -31.82 7.60 19.13
N ASP A 170 -30.59 7.53 18.61
CA ASP A 170 -29.56 8.53 18.89
C ASP A 170 -29.47 9.56 17.76
N ASP A 171 -30.50 10.40 17.66
CA ASP A 171 -30.65 11.46 16.65
C ASP A 171 -29.39 12.37 16.60
N VAL A 172 -28.70 12.52 17.73
CA VAL A 172 -27.46 13.29 17.88
C VAL A 172 -26.30 12.65 17.12
N VAL A 173 -26.04 11.36 17.32
CA VAL A 173 -24.94 10.64 16.65
C VAL A 173 -25.16 10.61 15.14
N VAL A 174 -26.42 10.50 14.75
CA VAL A 174 -26.85 10.42 13.37
C VAL A 174 -26.69 11.77 12.66
N GLU A 175 -27.07 12.87 13.29
CA GLU A 175 -26.85 14.23 12.77
C GLU A 175 -25.36 14.63 12.79
N GLU A 176 -24.62 14.32 13.86
CA GLU A 176 -23.16 14.57 13.92
C GLU A 176 -22.41 13.81 12.82
N ALA A 177 -22.78 12.55 12.57
CA ALA A 177 -22.22 11.78 11.45
C ALA A 177 -22.57 12.43 10.11
N ALA A 178 -23.82 12.84 9.89
CA ALA A 178 -24.26 13.50 8.67
C ALA A 178 -23.57 14.86 8.44
N GLU A 179 -23.33 15.65 9.49
CA GLU A 179 -22.56 16.90 9.42
C GLU A 179 -21.09 16.64 9.09
N LYS A 180 -20.47 15.65 9.73
CA LYS A 180 -19.09 15.27 9.44
C LYS A 180 -18.92 14.80 7.99
N PHE A 181 -19.81 13.94 7.50
CA PHE A 181 -19.81 13.49 6.11
C PHE A 181 -19.97 14.66 5.12
N ARG A 182 -20.88 15.61 5.41
CA ARG A 182 -21.01 16.85 4.61
C ARG A 182 -19.70 17.64 4.62
N SER A 183 -19.06 17.82 5.76
CA SER A 183 -17.81 18.59 5.84
C SER A 183 -16.63 17.97 5.07
N GLU A 184 -16.52 16.63 5.06
CA GLU A 184 -15.44 15.91 4.36
C GLU A 184 -15.65 15.91 2.84
N THR A 185 -16.89 15.84 2.35
CA THR A 185 -17.21 15.88 0.90
C THR A 185 -16.98 17.25 0.23
N PHE A 186 -17.09 18.33 0.98
CA PHE A 186 -16.91 19.70 0.47
C PHE A 186 -15.46 20.20 0.50
N ASP A 187 -14.54 19.49 1.17
CA ASP A 187 -13.11 19.83 1.17
C ASP A 187 -12.36 19.23 -0.05
N ASP A 188 -12.76 18.04 -0.51
CA ASP A 188 -12.15 17.41 -1.69
C ASP A 188 -12.55 18.09 -3.02
N SER A 189 -13.75 18.67 -3.11
CA SER A 189 -14.19 19.45 -4.28
C SER A 189 -13.42 20.77 -4.46
N ARG A 190 -12.59 21.17 -3.49
CA ARG A 190 -11.73 22.37 -3.55
C ARG A 190 -10.25 22.06 -3.85
N ARG A 191 -9.90 20.79 -4.09
CA ARG A 191 -8.52 20.34 -4.33
C ARG A 191 -8.27 19.73 -5.71
N ILE A 192 -9.19 19.92 -6.65
CA ILE A 192 -8.99 19.60 -8.07
C ILE A 192 -8.74 20.89 -8.85
#